data_AF-A0A963JZU0-F1
#
_entry.id   AF-A0A963JZU0-F1
#
_cell.length_a   1.000
_cell.length_b   1.000
_cell.length_c   1.000
_cell.angle_alpha   90.00
_cell.angle_beta   90.00
_cell.angle_gamma   90.00
#
_symmetry.space_group_name_H-M   'P 1'
#
loop_
_entity.id
_entity.type
_entity.pdbx_description
1 polymer ?
#
loop_
_entity_poly.entity_id
_entity_poly.type
_entity_poly.pdbx_seq_one_letter_code
_entity_poly.pdbx_strand_id
1 'polypeptide(L)'
;MSDLYEVSAEWAASAHCDAPTYRRMYEESVNDPETFWGREAGRLSWAKPPTRIKRTTYSGDVSIRWFEDGELNVSVNCIDRHLATRGDQTAIIWESDDPGISRHITYLELSEQVNKLANVFKGLGVGKGDRVAVYMPMIPELPVAMLACARIGAVHSVIFGGFSPDSIIDRVNDGEAKVIVTADGGYRKGAAAPLKPNVDV
;
A
#
# COMPACT_ATOMS: atom_id res chain seq x y z
N MET A 1 -8.87 38.31 -9.20
CA MET A 1 -9.57 37.09 -9.66
C MET A 1 -8.49 36.17 -10.17
N SER A 2 -8.35 34.96 -9.63
CA SER A 2 -7.39 33.99 -10.15
C SER A 2 -7.82 33.61 -11.56
N ASP A 3 -6.87 33.60 -12.50
CA ASP A 3 -7.14 33.10 -13.84
C ASP A 3 -7.60 31.64 -13.76
N LEU A 4 -8.76 31.34 -14.37
CA LEU A 4 -9.25 29.98 -14.50
C LEU A 4 -8.53 29.33 -15.68
N TYR A 5 -7.82 28.23 -15.41
CA TYR A 5 -7.14 27.45 -16.44
C TYR A 5 -8.04 26.31 -16.89
N GLU A 6 -8.54 26.40 -18.13
CA GLU A 6 -9.36 25.36 -18.72
C GLU A 6 -8.56 24.07 -18.94
N VAL A 7 -9.24 22.94 -18.79
CA VAL A 7 -8.66 21.63 -19.11
C VAL A 7 -8.45 21.54 -20.62
N SER A 8 -7.28 21.07 -21.06
CA SER A 8 -7.02 20.89 -22.48
C SER A 8 -7.98 19.85 -23.08
N ALA A 9 -8.33 20.03 -24.36
CA ALA A 9 -9.21 19.09 -25.06
C ALA A 9 -8.66 17.65 -25.06
N GLU A 10 -7.33 17.51 -25.11
CA GLU A 10 -6.64 16.23 -25.01
C GLU A 10 -6.93 15.52 -23.67
N TRP A 11 -6.78 16.22 -22.54
CA TRP A 11 -7.05 15.64 -21.23
C TRP A 11 -8.54 15.39 -21.01
N ALA A 12 -9.40 16.29 -21.50
CA ALA A 12 -10.85 16.13 -21.41
C ALA A 12 -11.35 14.86 -22.11
N ALA A 13 -10.69 14.43 -23.20
CA ALA A 13 -11.09 13.25 -23.98
C ALA A 13 -10.82 11.91 -23.26
N SER A 14 -9.83 11.85 -22.36
CA SER A 14 -9.45 10.61 -21.65
C SER A 14 -9.74 10.63 -20.14
N ALA A 15 -10.20 11.76 -19.60
CA ALA A 15 -10.52 11.88 -18.18
C ALA A 15 -11.70 10.98 -17.79
N HIS A 16 -11.63 10.41 -16.59
CA HIS A 16 -12.74 9.60 -16.04
C HIS A 16 -13.94 10.43 -15.58
N CYS A 17 -13.82 11.76 -15.54
CA CYS A 17 -14.81 12.65 -14.96
C CYS A 17 -14.66 14.08 -15.49
N ASP A 18 -15.78 14.75 -15.74
CA ASP A 18 -15.87 16.19 -16.03
C ASP A 18 -16.50 16.95 -14.85
N ALA A 19 -16.55 18.29 -14.92
CA ALA A 19 -17.08 19.10 -13.81
C ALA A 19 -18.56 18.79 -13.45
N PRO A 20 -19.49 18.58 -14.40
CA PRO A 20 -20.84 18.11 -14.09
C PRO A 20 -20.87 16.73 -13.42
N THR A 21 -20.11 15.75 -13.93
CA THR A 21 -20.06 14.39 -13.38
C THR A 21 -19.48 14.40 -11.97
N TYR A 22 -18.42 15.18 -11.74
CA TYR A 22 -17.80 15.36 -10.43
C TYR A 22 -18.81 15.87 -9.42
N ARG A 23 -19.52 16.96 -9.75
CA ARG A 23 -20.51 17.56 -8.85
C ARG A 23 -21.58 16.55 -8.45
N ARG A 24 -22.14 15.82 -9.43
CA ARG A 24 -23.13 14.78 -9.17
C ARG A 24 -22.59 13.66 -8.27
N MET A 25 -21.41 13.11 -8.58
CA MET A 25 -20.79 12.04 -7.79
C MET A 25 -20.46 12.52 -6.37
N TYR A 26 -19.95 13.74 -6.23
CA TYR A 26 -19.63 14.33 -4.94
C TYR A 26 -20.90 14.50 -4.09
N GLU A 27 -21.94 15.11 -4.64
CA GLU A 27 -23.24 15.28 -3.97
C GLU A 27 -23.82 13.94 -3.52
N GLU A 28 -23.81 12.91 -4.37
CA GLU A 28 -24.28 11.57 -4.01
C GLU A 28 -23.40 10.95 -2.90
N SER A 29 -22.07 11.06 -2.99
CA SER A 29 -21.14 10.48 -2.01
C SER A 29 -21.28 11.04 -0.59
N VAL A 30 -21.81 12.26 -0.47
CA VAL A 30 -22.00 12.96 0.80
C VAL A 30 -23.44 12.78 1.30
N ASN A 31 -24.43 12.96 0.42
CA ASN A 31 -25.84 12.96 0.80
C ASN A 31 -26.44 11.54 0.87
N ASP A 32 -25.93 10.58 0.09
CA ASP A 32 -26.30 9.17 0.12
C ASP A 32 -25.04 8.26 0.10
N PRO A 33 -24.24 8.28 1.18
CA PRO A 33 -22.96 7.59 1.22
C PRO A 33 -23.08 6.06 1.15
N GLU A 34 -24.16 5.48 1.68
CA GLU A 34 -24.33 4.01 1.64
C GLU A 34 -24.55 3.51 0.22
N THR A 35 -25.40 4.19 -0.57
CA THR A 35 -25.62 3.84 -1.97
C THR A 35 -24.36 4.07 -2.80
N PHE A 36 -23.76 5.25 -2.69
CA PHE A 36 -22.58 5.61 -3.49
C PHE A 36 -21.40 4.68 -3.18
N TRP A 37 -21.00 4.58 -1.91
CA TRP A 37 -19.84 3.77 -1.52
C TRP A 37 -20.12 2.27 -1.60
N GLY A 38 -21.37 1.83 -1.48
CA GLY A 38 -21.77 0.45 -1.76
C GLY A 38 -21.52 0.07 -3.21
N ARG A 39 -21.81 0.97 -4.15
CA ARG A 39 -21.49 0.78 -5.58
C ARG A 39 -19.97 0.81 -5.82
N GLU A 40 -19.25 1.78 -5.25
CA GLU A 40 -17.79 1.89 -5.41
C GLU A 40 -17.03 0.71 -4.81
N ALA A 41 -17.57 0.06 -3.76
CA ALA A 41 -16.97 -1.15 -3.18
C ALA A 41 -16.83 -2.28 -4.21
N GLY A 42 -17.67 -2.31 -5.26
CA GLY A 42 -17.59 -3.28 -6.36
C GLY A 42 -16.30 -3.20 -7.19
N ARG A 43 -15.47 -2.15 -7.02
CA ARG A 43 -14.17 -1.99 -7.67
C ARG A 43 -13.07 -2.87 -7.06
N LEU A 44 -13.33 -3.43 -5.89
CA LEU A 44 -12.42 -4.32 -5.18
C LEU A 44 -12.90 -5.77 -5.31
N SER A 45 -11.94 -6.68 -5.31
CA SER A 45 -12.18 -8.12 -5.18
C SER A 45 -12.32 -8.47 -3.71
N TRP A 46 -13.52 -8.85 -3.31
CA TRP A 46 -13.85 -9.28 -1.96
C TRP A 46 -13.87 -10.80 -1.87
N ALA A 47 -13.29 -11.36 -0.80
CA ALA A 47 -13.52 -12.76 -0.44
C ALA A 47 -14.95 -12.94 0.12
N LYS A 48 -15.41 -11.94 0.88
CA LYS A 48 -16.80 -11.80 1.34
C LYS A 48 -17.25 -10.35 1.12
N PRO A 49 -18.15 -10.08 0.16
CA PRO A 49 -18.66 -8.74 -0.06
C PRO A 49 -19.37 -8.18 1.20
N PRO A 50 -19.21 -6.89 1.51
CA PRO A 50 -19.85 -6.27 2.68
C PRO A 50 -21.34 -6.07 2.43
N THR A 51 -22.15 -6.25 3.49
CA THR A 51 -23.57 -5.85 3.49
C THR A 51 -23.81 -4.56 4.27
N ARG A 52 -22.86 -4.16 5.14
CA ARG A 52 -22.90 -2.92 5.92
C ARG A 52 -21.86 -1.94 5.39
N ILE A 53 -22.31 -0.93 4.65
CA ILE A 53 -21.40 0.01 3.98
C ILE A 53 -20.75 0.97 4.97
N LYS A 54 -21.55 1.61 5.84
CA LYS A 54 -21.06 2.67 6.73
C LYS A 54 -21.72 2.60 8.10
N ARG A 55 -20.90 2.65 9.15
CA ARG A 55 -21.34 2.82 10.54
C ARG A 55 -20.35 3.73 11.26
N THR A 56 -20.62 5.04 11.22
CA THR A 56 -19.67 6.07 11.69
C THR A 56 -20.33 7.05 12.66
N THR A 57 -19.67 7.33 13.78
CA THR A 57 -19.98 8.45 14.69
C THR A 57 -18.71 9.25 14.97
N TYR A 58 -18.84 10.58 14.95
CA TYR A 58 -17.78 11.54 15.24
C TYR A 58 -17.95 12.22 16.61
N SER A 59 -19.06 11.96 17.30
CA SER A 59 -19.36 12.53 18.61
C SER A 59 -19.43 11.42 19.67
N GLY A 60 -19.14 11.78 20.92
CA GLY A 60 -19.06 10.83 22.03
C GLY A 60 -17.89 9.86 21.87
N ASP A 61 -18.17 8.57 21.96
CA ASP A 61 -17.19 7.52 21.68
C ASP A 61 -17.02 7.38 20.15
N VAL A 62 -15.96 7.99 19.62
CA VAL A 62 -15.70 8.05 18.18
C VAL A 62 -15.53 6.63 17.63
N SER A 63 -16.38 6.25 16.68
CA SER A 63 -16.35 4.91 16.06
C SER A 63 -16.53 5.05 14.57
N ILE A 64 -15.52 4.69 13.79
CA ILE A 64 -15.52 4.82 12.33
C ILE A 64 -15.35 3.44 11.71
N ARG A 65 -16.43 2.86 11.21
CA ARG A 65 -16.43 1.54 10.58
C ARG A 65 -17.01 1.62 9.17
N TRP A 66 -16.28 1.07 8.22
CA TRP A 66 -16.66 0.96 6.81
C TRP A 66 -16.55 -0.50 6.39
N PHE A 67 -17.55 -0.99 5.68
CA PHE A 67 -17.55 -2.37 5.15
C PHE A 67 -17.29 -3.42 6.24
N GLU A 68 -17.84 -3.20 7.45
CA GLU A 68 -17.37 -3.86 8.69
C GLU A 68 -17.55 -5.39 8.71
N ASP A 69 -18.43 -5.91 7.86
CA ASP A 69 -18.73 -7.32 7.71
C ASP A 69 -18.14 -7.94 6.44
N GLY A 70 -17.42 -7.15 5.64
CA GLY A 70 -16.71 -7.57 4.44
C GLY A 70 -15.29 -8.07 4.72
N GLU A 71 -14.81 -8.98 3.88
CA GLU A 71 -13.47 -9.55 3.99
C GLU A 71 -12.77 -9.48 2.63
N LEU A 72 -11.53 -8.96 2.62
CA LEU A 72 -10.66 -8.92 1.45
C LEU A 72 -9.20 -9.12 1.86
N ASN A 73 -8.34 -9.36 0.87
CA ASN A 73 -6.90 -9.26 1.05
C ASN A 73 -6.34 -8.17 0.13
N VAL A 74 -5.57 -7.24 0.70
CA VAL A 74 -4.97 -6.13 -0.06
C VAL A 74 -4.05 -6.66 -1.14
N SER A 75 -3.22 -7.66 -0.84
CA SER A 75 -2.32 -8.17 -1.85
C SER A 75 -3.03 -8.87 -3.00
N VAL A 76 -4.15 -9.55 -2.75
CA VAL A 76 -4.96 -10.14 -3.84
C VAL A 76 -5.49 -9.05 -4.78
N ASN A 77 -5.92 -7.92 -4.22
CA ASN A 77 -6.37 -6.77 -4.99
C ASN A 77 -5.23 -6.06 -5.75
N CYS A 78 -4.03 -6.05 -5.18
CA CYS A 78 -2.87 -5.39 -5.80
C CYS A 78 -2.14 -6.27 -6.81
N ILE A 79 -2.19 -7.61 -6.68
CA ILE A 79 -1.36 -8.54 -7.47
C ILE A 79 -2.24 -9.63 -8.10
N ASP A 80 -2.82 -10.51 -7.27
CA ASP A 80 -3.30 -11.81 -7.71
C ASP A 80 -4.46 -11.70 -8.71
N ARG A 81 -5.37 -10.73 -8.54
CA ARG A 81 -6.47 -10.49 -9.48
C ARG A 81 -6.02 -10.08 -10.88
N HIS A 82 -4.77 -9.64 -11.02
CA HIS A 82 -4.20 -9.21 -12.30
C HIS A 82 -3.45 -10.33 -13.02
N LEU A 83 -3.09 -11.43 -12.35
CA LEU A 83 -2.21 -12.45 -12.91
C LEU A 83 -2.77 -13.13 -14.16
N ALA A 84 -4.06 -13.41 -14.19
CA ALA A 84 -4.69 -14.13 -15.30
C ALA A 84 -4.65 -13.39 -16.64
N THR A 85 -4.65 -12.05 -16.61
CA THR A 85 -4.77 -11.21 -17.82
C THR A 85 -3.58 -10.27 -18.03
N ARG A 86 -2.80 -10.02 -16.99
CA ARG A 86 -1.71 -9.03 -16.96
C ARG A 86 -0.44 -9.59 -16.30
N GLY A 87 -0.31 -10.91 -16.17
CA GLY A 87 0.83 -11.56 -15.49
C GLY A 87 2.19 -11.06 -15.98
N ASP A 88 2.38 -11.00 -17.30
CA ASP A 88 3.63 -10.54 -17.94
C ASP A 88 3.75 -9.02 -18.05
N GLN A 89 2.72 -8.25 -17.65
CA GLN A 89 2.78 -6.80 -17.66
C GLN A 89 3.64 -6.31 -16.50
N THR A 90 4.51 -5.34 -16.77
CA THR A 90 5.27 -4.62 -15.74
C THR A 90 4.32 -4.01 -14.69
N ALA A 91 4.48 -4.44 -13.44
CA ALA A 91 3.80 -3.92 -12.28
C ALA A 91 4.62 -2.81 -11.58
N ILE A 92 5.94 -2.99 -11.50
CA ILE A 92 6.87 -2.02 -10.91
C ILE A 92 7.95 -1.69 -11.94
N ILE A 93 8.10 -0.40 -12.20
CA ILE A 93 9.29 0.19 -12.83
C ILE A 93 10.10 0.78 -11.70
N TRP A 94 11.29 0.24 -11.48
CA TRP A 94 12.22 0.75 -10.48
C TRP A 94 13.42 1.37 -11.17
N GLU A 95 13.64 2.65 -10.86
CA GLU A 95 14.80 3.41 -11.26
C GLU A 95 15.74 3.51 -10.06
N SER A 96 16.99 3.11 -10.23
CA SER A 96 17.98 3.21 -9.17
C SER A 96 18.49 4.65 -9.03
N ASP A 97 19.39 4.89 -8.07
CA ASP A 97 20.11 6.17 -7.97
C ASP A 97 21.05 6.41 -9.17
N ASP A 98 21.54 5.34 -9.81
CA ASP A 98 22.22 5.37 -11.10
C ASP A 98 21.18 5.32 -12.24
N PRO A 99 21.07 6.36 -13.08
CA PRO A 99 20.12 6.38 -14.20
C PRO A 99 20.39 5.30 -15.26
N GLY A 100 21.56 4.68 -15.27
CA GLY A 100 21.88 3.55 -16.14
C GLY A 100 21.35 2.20 -15.64
N ILE A 101 20.81 2.15 -14.42
CA ILE A 101 20.34 0.92 -13.78
C ILE A 101 18.86 1.05 -13.46
N SER A 102 18.05 0.27 -14.16
CA SER A 102 16.62 0.14 -13.91
C SER A 102 16.16 -1.32 -13.93
N ARG A 103 15.02 -1.59 -13.30
CA ARG A 103 14.38 -2.90 -13.30
C ARG A 103 12.91 -2.76 -13.66
N HIS A 104 12.45 -3.67 -14.49
CA HIS A 104 11.03 -3.86 -14.78
C HIS A 104 10.62 -5.18 -14.13
N ILE A 105 9.62 -5.15 -13.26
CA ILE A 105 9.15 -6.31 -12.52
C ILE A 105 7.70 -6.53 -12.91
N THR A 106 7.42 -7.69 -13.50
CA THR A 106 6.09 -8.10 -13.93
C THR A 106 5.19 -8.44 -12.73
N TYR A 107 3.87 -8.49 -12.94
CA TYR A 107 2.93 -8.95 -11.91
C TYR A 107 3.25 -10.38 -11.46
N LEU A 108 3.67 -11.25 -12.38
CA LEU A 108 4.07 -12.63 -12.08
C LEU A 108 5.29 -12.69 -11.16
N GLU A 109 6.38 -12.01 -11.51
CA GLU A 109 7.60 -11.94 -10.69
C GLU A 109 7.33 -11.31 -9.32
N LEU A 110 6.50 -10.27 -9.28
CA LEU A 110 6.09 -9.64 -8.03
C LEU A 110 5.31 -10.63 -7.15
N SER A 111 4.38 -11.39 -7.72
CA SER A 111 3.64 -12.42 -6.97
C SER A 111 4.57 -13.49 -6.40
N GLU A 112 5.54 -13.96 -7.18
CA GLU A 112 6.52 -14.93 -6.70
C GLU A 112 7.35 -14.41 -5.54
N GLN A 113 7.89 -13.20 -5.65
CA GLN A 113 8.70 -12.57 -4.60
C GLN A 113 7.89 -12.38 -3.32
N VAL A 114 6.65 -11.90 -3.45
CA VAL A 114 5.78 -11.68 -2.29
C VAL A 114 5.37 -13.00 -1.64
N ASN A 115 5.06 -14.04 -2.41
CA ASN A 115 4.75 -15.35 -1.87
C ASN A 115 5.94 -15.99 -1.14
N LYS A 116 7.16 -15.85 -1.69
CA LYS A 116 8.40 -16.32 -1.05
C LYS A 116 8.59 -15.63 0.30
N LEU A 117 8.52 -14.30 0.35
CA LEU A 117 8.73 -13.55 1.60
C LEU A 117 7.59 -13.78 2.62
N ALA A 118 6.34 -13.90 2.17
CA ALA A 118 5.22 -14.26 3.04
C ALA A 118 5.43 -15.61 3.73
N ASN A 119 6.01 -16.60 3.03
CA ASN A 119 6.36 -17.89 3.62
C ASN A 119 7.54 -17.80 4.60
N VAL A 120 8.53 -16.93 4.33
CA VAL A 120 9.60 -16.64 5.29
C VAL A 120 9.02 -16.06 6.58
N PHE A 121 8.13 -15.07 6.50
CA PHE A 121 7.46 -14.51 7.67
C PHE A 121 6.68 -15.55 8.47
N LYS A 122 5.93 -16.43 7.80
CA LYS A 122 5.26 -17.56 8.45
C LYS A 122 6.25 -18.50 9.14
N GLY A 123 7.39 -18.79 8.52
CA GLY A 123 8.47 -19.60 9.10
C GLY A 123 9.11 -18.97 10.34
N LEU A 124 9.14 -17.64 10.40
CA LEU A 124 9.55 -16.85 11.58
C LEU A 124 8.41 -16.68 12.62
N GLY A 125 7.26 -17.31 12.39
CA GLY A 125 6.11 -17.28 13.28
C GLY A 125 5.25 -16.03 13.19
N VAL A 126 5.44 -15.15 12.20
CA VAL A 126 4.59 -13.96 11.99
C VAL A 126 3.22 -14.40 11.47
N GLY A 127 2.15 -13.89 12.09
CA GLY A 127 0.77 -14.17 11.74
C GLY A 127 -0.13 -12.94 11.64
N LYS A 128 -1.44 -13.18 11.56
CA LYS A 128 -2.46 -12.12 11.50
C LYS A 128 -2.41 -11.25 12.76
N GLY A 129 -2.28 -9.93 12.57
CA GLY A 129 -2.21 -8.96 13.67
C GLY A 129 -0.81 -8.74 14.26
N ASP A 130 0.18 -9.58 13.93
CA ASP A 130 1.57 -9.32 14.29
C ASP A 130 2.10 -8.11 13.51
N ARG A 131 2.98 -7.34 14.13
CA ARG A 131 3.61 -6.16 13.51
C ARG A 131 4.98 -6.53 12.94
N VAL A 132 5.25 -6.06 11.73
CA VAL A 132 6.55 -6.19 11.07
C VAL A 132 7.08 -4.80 10.79
N ALA A 133 8.20 -4.42 11.40
CA ALA A 133 8.88 -3.18 11.09
C ALA A 133 9.58 -3.30 9.73
N VAL A 134 9.49 -2.26 8.91
CA VAL A 134 10.10 -2.22 7.58
C VAL A 134 10.97 -0.98 7.47
N TYR A 135 12.28 -1.16 7.48
CA TYR A 135 13.28 -0.09 7.42
C TYR A 135 14.19 -0.32 6.20
N MET A 136 13.74 0.11 5.03
CA MET A 136 14.41 -0.15 3.76
C MET A 136 14.53 1.13 2.91
N PRO A 137 15.46 1.17 1.94
CA PRO A 137 15.52 2.25 0.96
C PRO A 137 14.40 2.08 -0.08
N MET A 138 14.33 3.00 -1.05
CA MET A 138 13.38 2.94 -2.17
C MET A 138 13.82 1.88 -3.22
N ILE A 139 13.76 0.61 -2.83
CA ILE A 139 14.08 -0.56 -3.66
C ILE A 139 12.83 -1.43 -3.87
N PRO A 140 12.78 -2.30 -4.89
CA PRO A 140 11.61 -3.14 -5.15
C PRO A 140 11.20 -4.06 -4.00
N GLU A 141 12.15 -4.43 -3.15
CA GLU A 141 11.93 -5.29 -2.00
C GLU A 141 11.06 -4.59 -0.92
N LEU A 142 11.00 -3.25 -0.90
CA LEU A 142 10.14 -2.47 -0.01
C LEU A 142 8.64 -2.80 -0.20
N PRO A 143 8.02 -2.58 -1.38
CA PRO A 143 6.65 -2.98 -1.60
C PRO A 143 6.45 -4.51 -1.51
N VAL A 144 7.47 -5.32 -1.82
CA VAL A 144 7.39 -6.79 -1.62
C VAL A 144 7.17 -7.12 -0.15
N ALA A 145 7.93 -6.51 0.78
CA ALA A 145 7.76 -6.72 2.22
C ALA A 145 6.39 -6.26 2.73
N MET A 146 5.92 -5.09 2.27
CA MET A 146 4.59 -4.58 2.64
C MET A 146 3.48 -5.53 2.17
N LEU A 147 3.52 -5.94 0.90
CA LEU A 147 2.52 -6.85 0.33
C LEU A 147 2.61 -8.26 0.92
N ALA A 148 3.79 -8.71 1.35
CA ALA A 148 3.96 -9.99 2.05
C ALA A 148 3.32 -9.95 3.44
N CYS A 149 3.48 -8.85 4.18
CA CYS A 149 2.76 -8.65 5.45
C CYS A 149 1.25 -8.67 5.23
N ALA A 150 0.76 -7.88 4.27
CA ALA A 150 -0.66 -7.81 3.94
C ALA A 150 -1.23 -9.17 3.49
N ARG A 151 -0.44 -10.01 2.81
CA ARG A 151 -0.85 -11.36 2.38
C ARG A 151 -1.23 -12.26 3.54
N ILE A 152 -0.47 -12.20 4.62
CA ILE A 152 -0.64 -13.07 5.78
C ILE A 152 -1.46 -12.42 6.90
N GLY A 153 -1.95 -11.18 6.68
CA GLY A 153 -2.70 -10.41 7.66
C GLY A 153 -1.85 -9.75 8.74
N ALA A 154 -0.53 -9.70 8.56
CA ALA A 154 0.36 -8.93 9.42
C ALA A 154 0.26 -7.43 9.11
N VAL A 155 0.64 -6.60 10.07
CA VAL A 155 0.62 -5.15 9.98
C VAL A 155 2.04 -4.63 9.75
N HIS A 156 2.31 -4.06 8.57
CA HIS A 156 3.62 -3.47 8.29
C HIS A 156 3.73 -2.05 8.88
N SER A 157 4.79 -1.79 9.65
CA SER A 157 5.14 -0.47 10.17
C SER A 157 6.37 0.04 9.43
N VAL A 158 6.15 0.93 8.46
CA VAL A 158 7.22 1.44 7.58
C VAL A 158 7.94 2.60 8.27
N ILE A 159 9.25 2.44 8.47
CA ILE A 159 10.14 3.42 9.08
C ILE A 159 10.98 4.04 7.97
N PHE A 160 10.97 5.37 7.88
CA PHE A 160 11.75 6.09 6.87
C PHE A 160 13.25 5.81 7.02
N GLY A 161 13.92 5.45 5.91
CA GLY A 161 15.33 5.06 5.87
C GLY A 161 16.33 6.09 6.42
N GLY A 162 15.94 7.37 6.56
CA GLY A 162 16.79 8.42 7.12
C GLY A 162 16.68 8.64 8.62
N PHE A 163 15.88 7.84 9.35
CA PHE A 163 15.77 7.98 10.81
C PHE A 163 17.03 7.49 11.54
N SER A 164 17.28 8.09 12.71
CA SER A 164 18.34 7.68 13.64
C SER A 164 18.01 6.34 14.31
N PRO A 165 19.01 5.62 14.85
CA PRO A 165 18.81 4.40 15.64
C PRO A 165 17.74 4.57 16.74
N ASP A 166 17.82 5.63 17.56
CA ASP A 166 16.84 5.88 18.62
C ASP A 166 15.41 5.99 18.08
N SER A 167 15.23 6.68 16.95
CA SER A 167 13.92 6.79 16.28
C SER A 167 13.40 5.47 15.73
N ILE A 168 14.28 4.54 15.36
CA ILE A 168 13.93 3.19 14.93
C ILE A 168 13.49 2.37 16.15
N ILE A 169 14.28 2.38 17.22
CA ILE A 169 14.03 1.69 18.48
C ILE A 169 12.66 2.09 19.05
N ASP A 170 12.37 3.38 19.14
CA ASP A 170 11.11 3.88 19.68
C ASP A 170 9.90 3.32 18.93
N ARG A 171 9.96 3.27 17.59
CA ARG A 171 8.86 2.77 16.74
C ARG A 171 8.73 1.26 16.77
N VAL A 172 9.85 0.54 16.83
CA VAL A 172 9.87 -0.91 16.94
C VAL A 172 9.28 -1.35 18.28
N ASN A 173 9.66 -0.67 19.36
CA ASN A 173 9.18 -0.97 20.71
C ASN A 173 7.72 -0.57 20.91
N ASP A 174 7.32 0.65 20.53
CA ASP A 174 5.92 1.11 20.63
C ASP A 174 4.99 0.23 19.78
N GLY A 175 5.45 -0.16 18.59
CA GLY A 175 4.73 -1.09 17.73
C GLY A 175 4.80 -2.55 18.19
N GLU A 176 5.57 -2.89 19.22
CA GLU A 176 6.00 -4.25 19.61
C GLU A 176 6.21 -5.15 18.39
N ALA A 177 7.03 -4.69 17.44
CA ALA A 177 7.25 -5.39 16.19
C ALA A 177 7.99 -6.70 16.44
N LYS A 178 7.46 -7.79 15.86
CA LYS A 178 7.99 -9.15 16.04
C LYS A 178 9.23 -9.40 15.19
N VAL A 179 9.31 -8.73 14.05
CA VAL A 179 10.41 -8.83 13.08
C VAL A 179 10.66 -7.43 12.51
N ILE A 180 11.92 -7.13 12.22
CA ILE A 180 12.33 -5.99 11.38
C ILE A 180 12.92 -6.51 10.07
N VAL A 181 12.50 -5.90 8.96
CA VAL A 181 13.05 -6.13 7.61
C VAL A 181 13.87 -4.91 7.24
N THR A 182 15.14 -5.12 6.90
CA THR A 182 16.08 -4.06 6.52
C THR A 182 17.00 -4.50 5.38
N ALA A 183 17.72 -3.54 4.80
CA ALA A 183 18.81 -3.77 3.87
C ALA A 183 20.17 -3.54 4.57
N ASP A 184 21.26 -3.97 3.92
CA ASP A 184 22.63 -3.65 4.35
C ASP A 184 22.87 -2.13 4.36
N GLY A 185 22.46 -1.45 3.30
CA GLY A 185 22.50 0.00 3.16
C GLY A 185 21.51 0.50 2.11
N GLY A 186 21.55 1.80 1.85
CA GLY A 186 20.74 2.43 0.81
C GLY A 186 21.52 3.50 0.07
N TYR A 187 21.59 3.41 -1.25
CA TYR A 187 22.19 4.45 -2.08
C TYR A 187 21.18 5.57 -2.34
N ARG A 188 21.60 6.82 -2.11
CA ARG A 188 20.84 8.02 -2.46
C ARG A 188 21.79 9.18 -2.69
N LYS A 189 21.64 9.88 -3.82
CA LYS A 189 22.49 11.01 -4.23
C LYS A 189 23.99 10.64 -4.26
N GLY A 190 24.32 9.44 -4.73
CA GLY A 190 25.68 8.94 -4.87
C GLY A 190 26.35 8.51 -3.56
N ALA A 191 25.65 8.52 -2.43
CA ALA A 191 26.18 8.11 -1.13
C ALA A 191 25.39 6.93 -0.54
N ALA A 192 26.10 6.00 0.07
CA ALA A 192 25.51 4.89 0.81
C ALA A 192 25.16 5.33 2.25
N ALA A 193 23.90 5.22 2.63
CA ALA A 193 23.45 5.32 4.01
C ALA A 193 23.52 3.92 4.67
N PRO A 194 24.16 3.77 5.84
CA PRO A 194 24.22 2.49 6.54
C PRO A 194 22.85 2.19 7.17
N LEU A 195 22.17 1.14 6.73
CA LEU A 195 20.85 0.77 7.28
C LEU A 195 21.00 -0.34 8.31
N LYS A 196 21.66 -1.45 7.97
CA LYS A 196 21.89 -2.55 8.91
C LYS A 196 22.63 -2.13 10.18
N PRO A 197 23.71 -1.31 10.12
CA PRO A 197 24.35 -0.81 11.32
C PRO A 197 23.42 -0.02 12.24
N ASN A 198 22.44 0.73 11.70
CA ASN A 198 21.48 1.47 12.50
C ASN A 198 20.45 0.58 13.21
N VAL A 199 20.22 -0.63 12.69
CA VAL A 199 19.31 -1.62 13.27
C VAL A 199 19.99 -2.47 14.34
N ASP A 200 21.32 -2.61 14.28
CA ASP A 200 22.11 -3.45 15.20
C ASP A 200 22.56 -2.73 16.48
N VAL A 201 22.24 -1.45 16.62
CA VAL A 201 22.59 -0.62 17.80
C VAL A 201 21.75 -1.01 19.02
#